data_AF-A0A259H9E2-F1
#
_entry.id   AF-A0A259H9E2-F1
#
_cell.length_a   1.000
_cell.length_b   1.000
_cell.length_c   1.000
_cell.angle_alpha   90.00
_cell.angle_beta   90.00
_cell.angle_gamma   90.00
#
_symmetry.space_group_name_H-M   'P 1'
#
loop_
_entity.id
_entity.type
_entity.pdbx_description
1 polymer ?
#
loop_
_entity_poly.entity_id
_entity_poly.type
_entity_poly.pdbx_seq_one_letter_code
_entity_poly.pdbx_strand_id
1 'polypeptide(L)'
;MTEKEQLIQEIENAFKDVEIKDGIGIYEADEIYVGSSPKLIQKGKNKDRLWWRSWTQIADKYIASYSSVMDLMDAQGIKWALPAYMIYIINFYKEGSLSVDSTIYTLEEGALGRDGVDLFTPEQKRAIAHFLVYVLTLGEEWVDVESAQNALDNIWGRYL
;
A
#
# COMPACT_ATOMS: atom_id res chain seq x y z
N MET A 1 2.62 -15.26 19.85
CA MET A 1 2.52 -14.36 18.68
C MET A 1 3.00 -15.15 17.48
N THR A 2 2.16 -15.32 16.47
CA THR A 2 2.50 -15.97 15.20
C THR A 2 3.41 -15.06 14.35
N GLU A 3 4.10 -15.59 13.34
CA GLU A 3 4.91 -14.80 12.41
C GLU A 3 4.07 -13.69 11.74
N LYS A 4 2.83 -14.05 11.35
CA LYS A 4 1.83 -13.11 10.85
C LYS A 4 1.55 -11.95 11.82
N GLU A 5 1.29 -12.25 13.09
CA GLU A 5 1.01 -11.22 14.10
C GLU A 5 2.23 -10.33 14.38
N GLN A 6 3.44 -10.89 14.35
CA GLN A 6 4.68 -10.14 14.50
C GLN A 6 4.89 -9.15 13.35
N LEU A 7 4.67 -9.60 12.11
CA LEU A 7 4.80 -8.75 10.93
C LEU A 7 3.77 -7.61 10.92
N ILE A 8 2.50 -7.90 11.25
CA ILE A 8 1.47 -6.85 11.38
C ILE A 8 1.92 -5.81 12.41
N GLN A 9 2.40 -6.25 13.57
CA GLN A 9 2.85 -5.34 14.62
C GLN A 9 4.06 -4.51 14.19
N GLU A 10 4.98 -5.07 13.40
CA GLU A 10 6.12 -4.34 12.82
C GLU A 10 5.64 -3.25 11.85
N ILE A 11 4.74 -3.58 10.93
CA ILE A 11 4.15 -2.62 9.98
C ILE A 11 3.44 -1.49 10.73
N GLU A 12 2.60 -1.84 11.71
CA GLU A 12 1.91 -0.84 12.54
C GLU A 12 2.89 0.10 13.23
N ASN A 13 3.97 -0.42 13.81
CA ASN A 13 4.97 0.40 14.51
C ASN A 13 5.76 1.30 13.55
N ALA A 14 6.15 0.79 12.38
CA ALA A 14 6.92 1.55 11.39
C ALA A 14 6.10 2.67 10.73
N PHE A 15 4.78 2.50 10.65
CA PHE A 15 3.88 3.46 9.99
C PHE A 15 2.95 4.24 10.93
N LYS A 16 3.04 4.05 12.25
CA LYS A 16 2.10 4.62 13.25
C LYS A 16 1.84 6.13 13.13
N ASP A 17 2.85 6.91 12.76
CA ASP A 17 2.79 8.38 12.71
C ASP A 17 2.62 8.91 11.26
N VAL A 18 2.29 8.04 10.31
CA VAL A 18 2.12 8.43 8.91
C VAL A 18 0.73 9.03 8.69
N GLU A 19 0.74 10.27 8.19
CA GLU A 19 -0.45 11.03 7.81
C GLU A 19 -0.43 11.31 6.31
N ILE A 20 -1.62 11.39 5.71
CA ILE A 20 -1.77 11.72 4.28
C ILE A 20 -1.34 13.16 3.96
N LYS A 21 -1.46 14.09 4.92
CA LYS A 21 -1.20 15.53 4.75
C LYS A 21 -1.83 16.05 3.45
N ASP A 22 -1.00 16.43 2.48
CA ASP A 22 -1.42 16.94 1.17
C ASP A 22 -1.32 15.95 0.02
N GLY A 23 -0.93 14.70 0.32
CA GLY A 23 -0.84 13.62 -0.65
C GLY A 23 -2.19 13.22 -1.24
N ILE A 24 -2.12 12.56 -2.39
CA ILE A 24 -3.28 12.04 -3.11
C ILE A 24 -3.80 10.80 -2.41
N GLY A 25 -5.04 10.84 -1.93
CA GLY A 25 -5.70 9.73 -1.22
C GLY A 25 -6.46 8.78 -2.13
N ILE A 26 -7.12 7.78 -1.54
CA ILE A 26 -7.84 6.74 -2.26
C ILE A 26 -8.98 7.34 -3.08
N TYR A 27 -9.82 8.20 -2.47
CA TYR A 27 -10.96 8.77 -3.17
C TYR A 27 -10.53 9.85 -4.18
N GLU A 28 -9.49 10.62 -3.90
CA GLU A 28 -8.93 11.54 -4.89
C GLU A 28 -8.38 10.79 -6.11
N ALA A 29 -7.60 9.73 -5.88
CA ALA A 29 -7.03 8.88 -6.93
C ALA A 29 -8.10 8.18 -7.78
N ASP A 30 -9.16 7.66 -7.16
CA ASP A 30 -10.27 7.02 -7.86
C ASP A 30 -11.00 8.01 -8.80
N GLU A 31 -11.27 9.23 -8.33
CA GLU A 31 -11.88 10.28 -9.16
C GLU A 31 -10.95 10.70 -10.31
N ILE A 32 -9.63 10.73 -10.10
CA ILE A 32 -8.64 10.96 -11.18
C ILE A 32 -8.69 9.82 -12.19
N TYR A 33 -8.70 8.57 -11.74
CA TYR A 33 -8.69 7.37 -12.57
C TYR A 33 -9.90 7.33 -13.52
N VAL A 34 -11.10 7.65 -13.03
CA VAL A 34 -12.33 7.66 -13.85
C VAL A 34 -12.47 8.91 -14.74
N GLY A 35 -11.51 9.85 -14.68
CA GLY A 35 -11.53 11.07 -15.48
C GLY A 35 -12.58 12.09 -15.04
N SER A 36 -12.88 12.16 -13.75
CA SER A 36 -13.88 13.06 -13.19
C SER A 36 -13.52 14.54 -13.33
N SER A 37 -14.54 15.41 -13.20
CA SER A 37 -14.34 16.86 -13.20
C SER A 37 -13.47 17.32 -12.01
N PRO A 38 -12.76 18.47 -12.10
CA PRO A 38 -11.97 19.01 -11.00
C PRO A 38 -12.75 19.20 -9.69
N LYS A 39 -14.05 19.48 -9.78
CA LYS A 39 -14.94 19.61 -8.61
C LYS A 39 -15.13 18.28 -7.87
N LEU A 40 -15.23 17.17 -8.61
CA LEU A 40 -15.37 15.83 -8.05
C LEU A 40 -14.04 15.32 -7.48
N ILE A 41 -12.93 15.56 -8.18
CA ILE A 41 -11.58 15.27 -7.66
C ILE A 41 -11.36 15.99 -6.31
N GLN A 42 -11.68 17.29 -6.24
CA GLN A 42 -11.59 18.05 -4.99
C GLN A 42 -12.52 17.50 -3.89
N LYS A 43 -13.69 16.96 -4.27
CA LYS A 43 -14.60 16.30 -3.32
C LYS A 43 -14.00 14.99 -2.80
N GLY A 44 -13.35 14.19 -3.66
CA GLY A 44 -12.59 13.00 -3.29
C GLY A 44 -11.51 13.33 -2.27
N LYS A 45 -10.68 14.34 -2.56
CA LYS A 45 -9.64 14.87 -1.65
C LYS A 45 -10.19 15.24 -0.27
N ASN A 46 -11.31 15.96 -0.23
CA ASN A 46 -11.95 16.34 1.03
C ASN A 46 -12.49 15.12 1.79
N LYS A 47 -12.99 14.11 1.07
CA LYS A 47 -13.51 12.87 1.63
C LYS A 47 -12.40 12.05 2.27
N ASP A 48 -11.24 11.92 1.62
CA ASP A 48 -10.09 11.21 2.19
C ASP A 48 -9.70 11.78 3.57
N ARG A 49 -9.62 13.11 3.67
CA ARG A 49 -9.24 13.82 4.92
C ARG A 49 -10.30 13.77 6.00
N LEU A 50 -11.57 13.69 5.61
CA LEU A 50 -12.68 13.65 6.56
C LEU A 50 -12.93 12.24 7.09
N TRP A 51 -12.80 11.22 6.24
CA TRP A 51 -13.18 9.84 6.55
C TRP A 51 -12.02 9.01 7.09
N TRP A 52 -10.79 9.30 6.66
CA TRP A 52 -9.61 8.58 7.09
C TRP A 52 -8.74 9.46 7.98
N ARG A 53 -8.95 9.42 9.30
CA ARG A 53 -8.08 10.13 10.24
C ARG A 53 -6.71 9.44 10.39
N SER A 54 -6.67 8.15 10.09
CA SER A 54 -5.49 7.30 10.12
C SER A 54 -5.64 6.25 9.02
N TRP A 55 -4.52 5.79 8.46
CA TRP A 55 -4.50 4.65 7.54
C TRP A 55 -5.05 3.37 8.20
N THR A 56 -4.92 3.24 9.53
CA THR A 56 -5.48 2.12 10.31
C THR A 56 -7.02 2.06 10.30
N GLN A 57 -7.69 3.11 9.84
CA GLN A 57 -9.15 3.17 9.78
C GLN A 57 -9.71 2.77 8.40
N ILE A 58 -8.85 2.57 7.40
CA ILE A 58 -9.27 2.16 6.07
C ILE A 58 -9.81 0.72 6.17
N ALA A 59 -11.12 0.57 6.06
CA ALA A 59 -11.74 -0.76 6.18
C ALA A 59 -11.38 -1.65 4.97
N ASP A 60 -11.18 -2.94 5.23
CA ASP A 60 -10.75 -3.95 4.25
C ASP A 60 -11.57 -3.94 2.95
N LYS A 61 -12.90 -3.77 3.06
CA LYS A 61 -13.79 -3.69 1.88
C LYS A 61 -13.41 -2.58 0.89
N TYR A 62 -12.83 -1.48 1.37
CA TYR A 62 -12.39 -0.40 0.51
C TYR A 62 -11.06 -0.74 -0.13
N ILE A 63 -10.13 -1.33 0.63
CA ILE A 63 -8.87 -1.82 0.08
C ILE A 63 -9.16 -2.81 -1.05
N ALA A 64 -10.08 -3.76 -0.84
CA ALA A 64 -10.50 -4.72 -1.85
C ALA A 64 -11.16 -4.10 -3.10
N SER A 65 -11.75 -2.90 -2.98
CA SER A 65 -12.48 -2.24 -4.08
C SER A 65 -11.63 -1.25 -4.88
N TYR A 66 -10.48 -0.80 -4.35
CA TYR A 66 -9.67 0.26 -4.93
C TYR A 66 -8.29 -0.25 -5.36
N SER A 67 -8.21 -1.33 -6.12
CA SER A 67 -6.92 -1.92 -6.52
C SER A 67 -6.06 -1.02 -7.41
N SER A 68 -6.68 -0.13 -8.20
CA SER A 68 -5.99 0.69 -9.22
C SER A 68 -5.55 2.07 -8.76
N VAL A 69 -5.77 2.43 -7.49
CA VAL A 69 -5.57 3.84 -7.05
C VAL A 69 -4.11 4.21 -6.83
N MET A 70 -3.23 3.25 -6.52
CA MET A 70 -1.83 3.52 -6.19
C MET A 70 -1.06 4.17 -7.35
N ASP A 71 -1.34 3.79 -8.60
CA ASP A 71 -0.71 4.39 -9.79
C ASP A 71 -0.96 5.90 -9.93
N LEU A 72 -2.03 6.41 -9.29
CA LEU A 72 -2.41 7.81 -9.33
C LEU A 72 -1.90 8.60 -8.11
N MET A 73 -1.43 7.91 -7.07
CA MET A 73 -0.96 8.52 -5.84
C MET A 73 0.44 9.12 -6.00
N ASP A 74 0.69 10.22 -5.29
CA ASP A 74 2.05 10.70 -5.05
C ASP A 74 2.73 9.92 -3.93
N ALA A 75 4.03 10.15 -3.71
CA ALA A 75 4.82 9.48 -2.70
C ALA A 75 4.20 9.55 -1.31
N GLN A 76 3.57 10.68 -0.98
CA GLN A 76 2.94 10.88 0.33
C GLN A 76 1.64 10.07 0.46
N GLY A 77 0.84 9.98 -0.61
CA GLY A 77 -0.34 9.12 -0.70
C GLY A 77 0.02 7.64 -0.61
N ILE A 78 1.03 7.19 -1.37
CA ILE A 78 1.54 5.82 -1.32
C ILE A 78 2.00 5.48 0.09
N LYS A 79 2.90 6.30 0.66
CA LYS A 79 3.43 6.08 2.02
C LYS A 79 2.33 5.94 3.07
N TRP A 80 1.24 6.69 2.91
CA TRP A 80 0.08 6.66 3.80
C TRP A 80 -0.81 5.42 3.59
N ALA A 81 -1.14 5.06 2.36
CA ALA A 81 -2.07 3.96 2.07
C ALA A 81 -1.42 2.56 2.17
N LEU A 82 -0.15 2.44 1.76
CA LEU A 82 0.59 1.18 1.67
C LEU A 82 0.49 0.26 2.91
N PRO A 83 0.68 0.72 4.17
CA PRO A 83 0.59 -0.16 5.33
C PRO A 83 -0.78 -0.84 5.48
N ALA A 84 -1.87 -0.15 5.12
CA ALA A 84 -3.20 -0.73 5.15
C ALA A 84 -3.33 -1.86 4.11
N TYR A 85 -2.81 -1.67 2.90
CA TYR A 85 -2.81 -2.69 1.85
C TYR A 85 -1.93 -3.89 2.19
N MET A 86 -0.74 -3.69 2.77
CA MET A 86 0.11 -4.79 3.25
C MET A 86 -0.62 -5.63 4.30
N ILE A 87 -1.25 -5.00 5.29
CA ILE A 87 -2.02 -5.70 6.34
C ILE A 87 -3.25 -6.41 5.75
N TYR A 88 -3.93 -5.80 4.78
CA TYR A 88 -5.03 -6.45 4.07
C TYR A 88 -4.55 -7.74 3.40
N ILE A 89 -3.44 -7.72 2.66
CA ILE A 89 -2.89 -8.91 1.98
C ILE A 89 -2.55 -10.00 3.00
N ILE A 90 -1.87 -9.65 4.10
CA ILE A 90 -1.53 -10.60 5.17
C ILE A 90 -2.80 -11.31 5.72
N ASN A 91 -3.93 -10.62 5.76
CA ASN A 91 -5.18 -11.15 6.28
C ASN A 91 -6.06 -11.86 5.25
N PHE A 92 -6.04 -11.41 4.00
CA PHE A 92 -7.09 -11.71 3.02
C PHE A 92 -6.56 -12.13 1.64
N TYR A 93 -5.29 -12.49 1.50
CA TYR A 93 -4.70 -12.95 0.22
C TYR A 93 -5.51 -14.05 -0.50
N LYS A 94 -6.23 -14.90 0.26
CA LYS A 94 -7.07 -15.98 -0.30
C LYS A 94 -8.39 -15.53 -0.91
N GLU A 95 -8.79 -14.27 -0.71
CA GLU A 95 -10.09 -13.76 -1.18
C GLU A 95 -10.05 -13.34 -2.66
N GLY A 96 -8.88 -13.37 -3.31
CA GLY A 96 -8.75 -13.14 -4.76
C GLY A 96 -8.97 -11.69 -5.19
N SER A 97 -8.67 -10.73 -4.32
CA SER A 97 -8.75 -9.30 -4.64
C SER A 97 -7.61 -8.85 -5.55
N LEU A 98 -7.90 -8.06 -6.59
CA LEU A 98 -6.90 -7.43 -7.45
C LEU A 98 -5.94 -6.50 -6.69
N SER A 99 -6.31 -6.07 -5.48
CA SER A 99 -5.46 -5.24 -4.63
C SER A 99 -4.24 -6.00 -4.11
N VAL A 100 -4.26 -7.33 -4.14
CA VAL A 100 -3.10 -8.17 -3.79
C VAL A 100 -1.98 -7.92 -4.80
N ASP A 101 -2.24 -8.22 -6.07
CA ASP A 101 -1.25 -8.11 -7.13
C ASP A 101 -0.85 -6.65 -7.36
N SER A 102 -1.80 -5.72 -7.36
CA SER A 102 -1.47 -4.30 -7.60
C SER A 102 -0.55 -3.70 -6.53
N THR A 103 -0.68 -4.15 -5.28
CA THR A 103 0.25 -3.73 -4.22
C THR A 103 1.65 -4.32 -4.46
N ILE A 104 1.74 -5.57 -4.90
CA ILE A 104 3.03 -6.21 -5.21
C ILE A 104 3.71 -5.50 -6.39
N TYR A 105 2.98 -5.19 -7.46
CA TYR A 105 3.53 -4.43 -8.59
C TYR A 105 3.97 -3.02 -8.18
N THR A 106 3.19 -2.34 -7.33
CA THR A 106 3.60 -1.04 -6.77
C THR A 106 4.92 -1.15 -6.00
N LEU A 107 5.12 -2.24 -5.26
CA LEU A 107 6.37 -2.49 -4.54
C LEU A 107 7.52 -2.88 -5.48
N GLU A 108 7.26 -3.64 -6.54
CA GLU A 108 8.25 -3.96 -7.57
C GLU A 108 8.80 -2.70 -8.26
N GLU A 109 7.94 -1.69 -8.46
CA GLU A 109 8.32 -0.37 -8.99
C GLU A 109 8.95 0.56 -7.93
N GLY A 110 9.04 0.12 -6.67
CA GLY A 110 9.69 0.84 -5.57
C GLY A 110 8.78 1.78 -4.77
N ALA A 111 7.47 1.77 -5.03
CA ALA A 111 6.46 2.51 -4.26
C ALA A 111 6.77 4.01 -4.10
N LEU A 112 7.36 4.63 -5.13
CA LEU A 112 7.77 6.04 -5.10
C LEU A 112 6.64 7.02 -5.42
N GLY A 113 5.46 6.51 -5.81
CA GLY A 113 4.37 7.31 -6.36
C GLY A 113 4.73 8.01 -7.67
N ARG A 114 3.76 8.71 -8.25
CA ARG A 114 3.90 9.38 -9.56
C ARG A 114 4.93 10.52 -9.60
N ASP A 115 5.31 11.05 -8.46
CA ASP A 115 6.32 12.11 -8.32
C ASP A 115 7.73 11.54 -8.11
N GLY A 116 7.88 10.22 -7.95
CA GLY A 116 9.17 9.53 -7.94
C GLY A 116 10.01 9.81 -6.68
N VAL A 117 9.38 10.27 -5.60
CA VAL A 117 10.08 10.67 -4.38
C VAL A 117 10.07 9.54 -3.36
N ASP A 118 11.25 9.13 -2.91
CA ASP A 118 11.37 8.18 -1.80
C ASP A 118 11.19 8.90 -0.45
N LEU A 119 10.07 8.65 0.21
CA LEU A 119 9.74 9.22 1.53
C LEU A 119 9.89 8.22 2.67
N PHE A 120 10.28 6.97 2.42
CA PHE A 120 10.28 5.93 3.46
C PHE A 120 11.48 6.05 4.39
N THR A 121 11.24 5.87 5.69
CA THR A 121 12.32 5.75 6.68
C THR A 121 12.96 4.36 6.62
N PRO A 122 14.19 4.17 7.13
CA PRO A 122 14.81 2.84 7.17
C PRO A 122 13.93 1.75 7.81
N GLU A 123 13.18 2.09 8.85
CA GLU A 123 12.26 1.17 9.54
C GLU A 123 11.08 0.77 8.65
N GLN A 124 10.54 1.72 7.89
CA GLN A 124 9.46 1.46 6.93
C GLN A 124 9.93 0.57 5.79
N LYS A 125 11.13 0.81 5.27
CA LYS A 125 11.72 -0.03 4.21
C LYS A 125 12.00 -1.45 4.70
N ARG A 126 12.45 -1.60 5.95
CA ARG A 126 12.61 -2.93 6.57
C ARG A 126 11.27 -3.66 6.70
N ALA A 127 10.23 -2.97 7.18
CA ALA A 127 8.89 -3.57 7.28
C ALA A 127 8.35 -4.00 5.90
N ILE A 128 8.60 -3.22 4.85
CA ILE A 128 8.25 -3.58 3.46
C ILE A 128 9.04 -4.81 3.01
N ALA A 129 10.35 -4.88 3.29
CA ALA A 129 11.18 -6.02 2.93
C ALA A 129 10.73 -7.31 3.64
N HIS A 130 10.44 -7.25 4.94
CA HIS A 130 9.88 -8.39 5.69
C HIS A 130 8.49 -8.78 5.20
N PHE A 131 7.66 -7.81 4.79
CA PHE A 131 6.37 -8.09 4.15
C PHE A 131 6.55 -8.87 2.85
N LEU A 132 7.47 -8.47 1.96
CA LEU A 132 7.72 -9.20 0.72
C LEU A 132 8.27 -10.61 0.98
N VAL A 133 9.15 -10.79 1.98
CA VAL A 133 9.60 -12.14 2.40
C VAL A 133 8.41 -12.99 2.84
N TYR A 134 7.47 -12.42 3.60
CA TYR A 134 6.24 -13.12 3.97
C TYR A 134 5.38 -13.47 2.75
N VAL A 135 5.23 -12.56 1.78
CA VAL A 135 4.51 -12.81 0.52
C VAL A 135 5.07 -14.03 -0.21
N LEU A 136 6.41 -14.19 -0.28
CA LEU A 136 7.03 -15.38 -0.88
C LEU A 136 6.62 -16.69 -0.19
N THR A 137 6.29 -16.66 1.11
CA THR A 137 5.84 -17.86 1.85
C THR A 137 4.39 -18.26 1.54
N LEU A 138 3.60 -17.39 0.91
CA LEU A 138 2.19 -17.64 0.60
C LEU A 138 2.01 -18.59 -0.58
N GLY A 139 2.98 -18.61 -1.51
CA GLY A 139 2.99 -19.48 -2.69
C GLY A 139 2.24 -18.93 -3.92
N GLU A 140 2.64 -19.40 -5.11
CA GLU A 140 2.18 -18.94 -6.43
C GLU A 140 0.67 -19.11 -6.69
N GLU A 141 -0.02 -19.92 -5.89
CA GLU A 141 -1.48 -20.08 -6.00
C GLU A 141 -2.24 -18.79 -5.66
N TRP A 142 -1.66 -17.94 -4.80
CA TRP A 142 -2.39 -16.83 -4.18
C TRP A 142 -1.86 -15.44 -4.50
N VAL A 143 -0.59 -15.35 -4.85
CA VAL A 143 0.11 -14.09 -5.07
C VAL A 143 1.08 -14.24 -6.22
N ASP A 144 1.40 -13.13 -6.89
CA ASP A 144 2.51 -13.10 -7.82
C ASP A 144 3.86 -13.13 -7.07
N VAL A 145 4.36 -14.36 -6.86
CA VAL A 145 5.64 -14.62 -6.20
C VAL A 145 6.82 -14.11 -7.05
N GLU A 146 6.72 -14.12 -8.38
CA GLU A 146 7.79 -13.64 -9.26
C GLU A 146 7.99 -12.14 -9.08
N SER A 147 6.90 -11.37 -9.12
CA SER A 147 6.93 -9.93 -8.91
C SER A 147 7.40 -9.56 -7.49
N ALA A 148 6.98 -10.32 -6.47
CA ALA A 148 7.46 -10.14 -5.10
C ALA A 148 8.98 -10.42 -4.96
N GLN A 149 9.49 -11.45 -5.65
CA GLN A 149 10.91 -11.78 -5.67
C GLN A 149 11.71 -10.70 -6.39
N ASN A 150 11.23 -10.21 -7.54
CA ASN A 150 11.84 -9.10 -8.28
C ASN A 150 11.92 -7.83 -7.41
N ALA A 151 10.86 -7.51 -6.67
CA ALA A 151 10.85 -6.38 -5.75
C ALA A 151 11.96 -6.50 -4.69
N LEU A 152 12.16 -7.69 -4.11
CA LEU A 152 13.24 -7.96 -3.15
C LEU A 152 14.62 -7.87 -3.80
N ASP A 153 14.84 -8.52 -4.94
CA ASP A 153 16.16 -8.61 -5.56
C ASP A 153 16.65 -7.22 -6.03
N ASN A 154 15.74 -6.39 -6.53
CA ASN A 154 16.08 -5.12 -7.16
C ASN A 154 16.09 -3.93 -6.18
N ILE A 155 15.20 -3.92 -5.17
CA ILE A 155 14.94 -2.71 -4.37
C ILE A 155 15.01 -2.99 -2.87
N TRP A 156 14.24 -3.95 -2.38
CA TRP A 156 13.92 -4.05 -0.96
C TRP A 156 14.83 -4.99 -0.16
N GLY A 157 15.42 -6.00 -0.80
CA GLY A 157 16.22 -7.04 -0.15
C GLY A 157 17.46 -6.52 0.57
N ARG A 158 17.97 -5.34 0.17
CA ARG A 158 19.07 -4.64 0.87
C ARG A 158 18.71 -4.11 2.27
N TYR A 159 17.43 -4.18 2.67
CA TYR A 159 16.93 -3.71 3.96
C TYR A 159 16.61 -4.84 4.94
N LEU A 160 16.86 -6.10 4.55
CA LEU A 160 16.81 -7.29 5.40
C LEU A 160 17.97 -7.33 6.41
#